data_AF-A0A7C3NXS4-F1
#
_entry.id   AF-A0A7C3NXS4-F1
#
_cell.length_a   1.000
_cell.length_b   1.000
_cell.length_c   1.000
_cell.angle_alpha   90.00
_cell.angle_beta   90.00
_cell.angle_gamma   90.00
#
_symmetry.space_group_name_H-M   'P 1'
#
loop_
_entity.id
_entity.type
_entity.pdbx_description
1 polymer ?
#
loop_
_entity_poly.entity_id
_entity_poly.type
_entity_poly.pdbx_seq_one_letter_code
_entity_poly.pdbx_strand_id
1 'polypeptide(L)' 'TLDREMAGRKYIVGDYSLADITFIPFYTRRVRYGVVIDDRYPNLKRWGEDLVSRAQVGPTL' A
#
# COMPACT_ATOMS: atom_id res chain seq x y z
N THR A 1 -14.47 0.87 1.47
CA THR A 1 -13.19 0.41 2.04
C THR A 1 -12.06 1.14 1.33
N LEU A 2 -10.86 1.21 1.90
CA LEU A 2 -9.72 1.85 1.23
C LEU A 2 -9.51 1.28 -0.18
N ASP A 3 -9.61 -0.04 -0.34
CA ASP A 3 -9.51 -0.70 -1.65
C ASP A 3 -10.42 -0.09 -2.72
N ARG A 4 -11.71 0.15 -2.40
CA ARG A 4 -12.66 0.76 -3.33
C ARG A 4 -12.29 2.20 -3.69
N GLU A 5 -11.81 2.98 -2.72
CA GLU A 5 -11.39 4.37 -2.97
C GLU A 5 -10.13 4.45 -3.84
N MET A 6 -9.35 3.36 -3.88
CA MET A 6 -8.15 3.24 -4.70
C MET A 6 -8.43 2.70 -6.11
N ALA A 7 -9.67 2.35 -6.43
CA ALA A 7 -10.04 1.96 -7.78
C ALA A 7 -9.72 3.10 -8.76
N GLY A 8 -8.91 2.81 -9.77
CA GLY A 8 -8.46 3.79 -10.77
C GLY A 8 -7.44 4.82 -10.27
N ARG A 9 -6.94 4.71 -9.03
CA ARG A 9 -5.91 5.61 -8.48
C ARG A 9 -4.61 4.87 -8.29
N LYS A 10 -3.49 5.52 -8.63
CA LYS A 10 -2.16 4.95 -8.42
C LYS A 10 -1.73 4.99 -6.95
N TYR A 11 -2.04 6.09 -6.26
CA TYR A 11 -1.65 6.40 -4.88
C TYR A 11 -2.88 6.70 -4.00
N ILE A 12 -2.69 6.79 -2.68
CA ILE A 12 -3.80 6.98 -1.73
C ILE A 12 -4.54 8.31 -1.98
N VAL A 13 -3.80 9.40 -2.24
CA VAL A 13 -4.36 10.75 -2.42
C VAL A 13 -3.83 11.40 -3.70
N GLY A 14 -4.36 11.01 -4.85
CA GLY A 14 -3.98 11.58 -6.14
C GLY A 14 -2.53 11.22 -6.50
N ASP A 15 -1.63 12.18 -6.35
CA ASP A 15 -0.19 12.00 -6.58
C ASP A 15 0.50 11.32 -5.38
N TYR A 16 1.73 10.86 -5.60
CA TYR A 16 2.55 10.26 -4.55
C TYR A 16 2.77 11.29 -3.44
N SER A 17 2.38 10.94 -2.22
CA SER A 17 2.34 11.90 -1.11
C SER A 17 2.78 11.28 0.21
N LEU A 18 2.79 12.11 1.25
CA LEU A 18 3.03 11.64 2.62
C LEU A 18 2.07 10.52 3.02
N ALA A 19 0.84 10.48 2.49
CA ALA A 19 -0.10 9.41 2.79
C ALA A 19 0.49 8.03 2.43
N ASP A 20 1.08 7.89 1.25
CA ASP A 20 1.69 6.63 0.81
C ASP A 20 2.88 6.22 1.69
N ILE A 21 3.73 7.20 2.03
CA ILE A 21 4.91 7.01 2.89
C ILE A 21 4.49 6.61 4.31
N THR A 22 3.44 7.23 4.85
CA THR A 22 2.94 6.93 6.20
C THR A 22 2.35 5.52 6.28
N PHE A 23 1.65 5.06 5.24
CA PHE A 23 0.95 3.77 5.29
C PHE A 23 1.79 2.58 4.83
N ILE A 24 2.91 2.77 4.11
CA ILE A 24 3.73 1.64 3.65
C ILE A 24 4.30 0.76 4.77
N PRO A 25 4.76 1.27 5.94
CA PRO A 25 5.25 0.41 7.02
C PRO A 25 4.14 -0.45 7.64
N PHE A 26 2.90 0.05 7.66
CA PHE A 26 1.75 -0.72 8.14
C PHE A 26 1.39 -1.83 7.16
N TYR A 27 1.44 -1.55 5.86
CA TYR A 27 1.25 -2.55 4.83
C TYR A 27 2.30 -3.66 4.92
N THR A 28 3.59 -3.32 5.07
CA THR A 28 4.66 -4.32 5.11
C THR A 28 4.63 -5.16 6.38
N ARG A 29 4.24 -4.56 7.51
CA ARG A 29 4.13 -5.23 8.81
C ARG A 29 2.76 -5.85 9.08
N ARG A 30 1.85 -5.86 8.10
CA ARG A 30 0.46 -6.37 8.24
C ARG A 30 0.35 -7.77 8.84
N VAL A 31 1.30 -8.66 8.52
CA VAL A 31 1.35 -10.02 9.08
C VAL A 31 1.52 -10.00 10.60
N ARG A 32 2.32 -9.08 11.14
CA ARG A 32 2.50 -8.90 12.60
C ARG A 32 1.21 -8.47 13.29
N TYR A 33 0.33 -7.78 12.57
CA TYR A 33 -0.96 -7.32 13.09
C TYR A 33 -2.10 -8.34 12.85
N GLY A 34 -1.81 -9.51 12.28
CA GLY A 34 -2.82 -10.50 11.92
C GLY A 34 -3.73 -10.06 10.76
N VAL A 35 -3.30 -9.09 9.95
CA VAL A 35 -4.08 -8.55 8.84
C VAL A 35 -3.70 -9.25 7.54
N VAL A 36 -4.69 -9.85 6.88
CA VAL A 36 -4.55 -10.48 5.56
C VAL A 36 -5.08 -9.52 4.49
N ILE A 37 -4.26 -9.24 3.49
CA ILE A 37 -4.65 -8.55 2.26
C ILE A 37 -4.53 -9.57 1.13
N ASP A 38 -5.66 -10.17 0.76
CA ASP A 38 -5.79 -11.17 -0.30
C ASP A 38 -6.51 -10.58 -1.52
N ASP A 39 -6.94 -11.45 -2.45
CA ASP A 39 -7.54 -11.04 -3.72
C ASP A 39 -8.90 -10.34 -3.57
N ARG A 40 -9.47 -10.26 -2.36
CA ARG A 40 -10.63 -9.42 -2.06
C ARG A 40 -10.29 -7.91 -2.01
N TYR A 41 -9.00 -7.57 -1.95
CA TYR A 41 -8.50 -6.18 -1.92
C TYR A 41 -7.47 -5.93 -3.02
N PRO A 42 -7.84 -6.08 -4.30
CA PRO A 42 -6.88 -6.07 -5.41
C PRO A 42 -6.20 -4.71 -5.61
N ASN A 43 -6.90 -3.60 -5.37
CA ASN A 43 -6.35 -2.25 -5.54
C ASN A 43 -5.36 -1.90 -4.43
N LEU A 44 -5.69 -2.30 -3.20
CA LEU A 44 -4.82 -2.10 -2.04
C LEU A 44 -3.57 -3.00 -2.14
N LYS A 45 -3.73 -4.25 -2.58
CA LYS A 45 -2.63 -5.18 -2.84
C LYS A 45 -1.68 -4.64 -3.90
N ARG A 46 -2.21 -4.21 -5.05
CA ARG A 46 -1.44 -3.57 -6.14
C ARG A 46 -0.63 -2.38 -5.62
N TRP A 47 -1.28 -1.45 -4.90
CA TRP A 47 -0.60 -0.27 -4.37
C TRP A 47 0.57 -0.62 -3.46
N GLY A 48 0.38 -1.56 -2.54
CA GLY A 48 1.42 -1.94 -1.60
C GLY A 48 2.59 -2.67 -2.28
N GLU A 49 2.30 -3.56 -3.23
CA GLU A 49 3.32 -4.25 -4.03
C GLU A 49 4.11 -3.27 -4.91
N ASP A 50 3.42 -2.32 -5.55
CA ASP A 50 4.04 -1.26 -6.34
C ASP A 50 4.97 -0.39 -5.49
N LEU A 51 4.54 0.00 -4.28
CA LEU A 51 5.34 0.86 -3.40
C LEU A 51 6.56 0.15 -2.82
N VAL A 52 6.43 -1.10 -2.36
CA VAL A 52 7.56 -1.87 -1.82
C VAL A 52 8.63 -2.11 -2.90
N SER A 53 8.22 -2.22 -4.17
CA SER A 53 9.12 -2.42 -5.31
C SER A 53 9.92 -1.16 -5.69
N ARG A 54 9.67 -0.01 -5.07
CA ARG A 54 10.41 1.23 -5.34
C ARG A 54 11.79 1.20 -4.71
N ALA A 55 12.80 1.60 -5.48
CA ALA A 55 14.20 1.62 -5.05
C ALA A 55 14.44 2.45 -3.77
N GLN A 56 13.64 3.49 -3.53
CA GLN A 56 13.77 4.34 -2.34
C GLN A 56 13.06 3.77 -1.11
N VAL A 57 12.14 2.81 -1.27
CA VAL A 57 11.28 2.29 -0.19
C VAL A 57 11.83 0.99 0.35
N GLY A 58 12.21 0.03 -0.51
CA GLY A 58 12.73 -1.28 -0.10
C GLY A 58 13.80 -1.22 1.02
N PRO A 59 14.80 -0.31 0.93
CA PRO A 59 15.84 -0.19 1.96
C PRO A 59 15.38 0.33 3.33
N THR A 60 14.15 0.87 3.48
CA THR A 60 13.68 1.50 4.72
C THR A 60 12.73 0.63 5.56
N LEU A 61 12.38 -0.56 5.08
CA LEU A 61 11.34 -1.44 5.65
C LEU A 61 11.88 -2.35 6.75
#